data_AF-A0A1B8F7T4-F1
#
_entry.id   AF-A0A1B8F7T4-F1
#
_cell.length_a   1.000
_cell.length_b   1.000
_cell.length_c   1.000
_cell.angle_alpha   90.00
_cell.angle_beta   90.00
_cell.angle_gamma   90.00
#
_symmetry.space_group_name_H-M   'P 1'
#
loop_
_entity.id
_entity.type
_entity.pdbx_description
1 polymer ?
#
loop_
_entity_poly.entity_id
_entity_poly.type
_entity_poly.pdbx_seq_one_letter_code
_entity_poly.pdbx_strand_id
1 'polypeptide(L)'
;MAPPESIQTGLPSKEVGTDAHDEEELANFGYKQELKRDWGLMHNFGISFSIISVITGITTLFSYGLNTGGPAVMSVGWIVVSFFTFAVALGMAEIVSAIPTSGGPYFWAAMLAPPKHSALSSWLTGWFNLLGQVAVTTGITFGCAGLISTVATVKSSYEPTAAKTVGIYAALLVSHGIVNTFGVKVLRYLNNTSILLHSVGVTAIAISVLAKAPTHQPASAVFQKFYDGTAADPDEPGWSIRASPAYVACCGALMSNYTFVGY
;
A
#
# COMPACT_ATOMS: atom_id res chain seq x y z
N MET A 1 15.91 -47.66 44.59
CA MET A 1 15.36 -46.28 44.64
C MET A 1 15.38 -45.78 43.21
N ALA A 2 14.23 -45.85 42.52
CA ALA A 2 14.11 -45.51 41.11
C ALA A 2 14.02 -43.99 40.93
N PRO A 3 14.56 -43.40 39.85
CA PRO A 3 14.35 -41.99 39.54
C PRO A 3 12.91 -41.76 39.03
N PRO A 4 12.30 -40.59 39.28
CA PRO A 4 10.93 -40.31 38.89
C PRO A 4 10.79 -40.05 37.37
N GLU A 5 9.63 -40.47 36.83
CA GLU A 5 9.20 -40.32 35.44
C GLU A 5 9.18 -38.86 34.98
N SER A 6 9.81 -38.60 33.84
CA SER A 6 9.63 -37.35 33.09
C SER A 6 8.26 -37.33 32.43
N ILE A 7 7.40 -36.40 32.84
CA ILE A 7 6.14 -36.11 32.14
C ILE A 7 6.48 -35.52 30.78
N GLN A 8 6.33 -36.32 29.73
CA GLN A 8 6.31 -35.84 28.34
C GLN A 8 4.97 -35.14 28.10
N THR A 9 4.93 -33.81 28.24
CA THR A 9 3.86 -33.01 27.65
C THR A 9 4.14 -32.84 26.17
N GLY A 10 3.43 -33.61 25.35
CA GLY A 10 3.41 -33.44 23.90
C GLY A 10 2.84 -32.07 23.53
N LEU A 11 3.74 -31.11 23.29
CA LEU A 11 3.42 -29.93 22.50
C LEU A 11 3.73 -30.24 21.03
N PRO A 12 2.85 -29.87 20.08
CA PRO A 12 3.13 -30.04 18.67
C PRO A 12 4.44 -29.30 18.36
N SER A 13 5.32 -29.98 17.61
CA SER A 13 6.61 -29.45 17.18
C SER A 13 6.42 -28.10 16.49
N LYS A 14 6.65 -27.01 17.24
CA LYS A 14 6.92 -25.69 16.66
C LYS A 14 8.06 -25.86 15.66
N GLU A 15 8.05 -25.11 14.57
CA GLU A 15 9.24 -24.94 13.75
C GLU A 15 10.30 -24.23 14.61
N VAL A 16 11.10 -25.00 15.36
CA VAL A 16 12.02 -24.50 16.41
C VAL A 16 13.25 -23.76 15.82
N GLY A 17 13.41 -23.70 14.50
CA GLY A 17 14.64 -23.20 13.88
C GLY A 17 14.79 -21.67 13.78
N THR A 18 13.72 -20.96 13.44
CA THR A 18 13.78 -19.51 13.13
C THR A 18 13.33 -18.63 14.30
N ASP A 19 12.28 -19.02 15.01
CA ASP A 19 11.73 -18.22 16.11
C ASP A 19 12.71 -18.08 17.29
N ALA A 20 13.48 -19.13 17.59
CA ALA A 20 14.46 -19.12 18.68
C ALA A 20 15.69 -18.26 18.35
N HIS A 21 16.13 -18.26 17.09
CA HIS A 21 17.25 -17.45 16.61
C HIS A 21 16.90 -15.96 16.64
N ASP A 22 15.72 -15.58 16.14
CA ASP A 22 15.28 -14.18 16.15
C ASP A 22 14.99 -13.66 17.58
N GLU A 23 14.56 -14.54 18.49
CA GLU A 23 14.37 -14.21 19.91
C GLU A 23 15.72 -13.95 20.61
N GLU A 24 16.73 -14.76 20.30
CA GLU A 24 18.11 -14.56 20.76
C GLU A 24 18.73 -13.28 20.20
N GLU A 25 18.50 -12.97 18.93
CA GLU A 25 18.99 -11.76 18.28
C GLU A 25 18.32 -10.49 18.84
N LEU A 26 17.01 -10.54 19.11
CA LEU A 26 16.29 -9.48 19.83
C LEU A 26 16.85 -9.25 21.24
N ALA A 27 17.15 -10.34 21.96
CA ALA A 27 17.76 -10.27 23.28
C ALA A 27 19.15 -9.63 23.24
N ASN A 28 19.94 -9.88 22.19
CA ASN A 28 21.23 -9.23 21.95
C ASN A 28 21.11 -7.71 21.74
N PHE A 29 19.97 -7.23 21.21
CA PHE A 29 19.65 -5.80 21.13
C PHE A 29 19.04 -5.22 22.43
N GLY A 30 18.94 -6.03 23.50
CA GLY A 30 18.36 -5.60 24.78
C GLY A 30 16.84 -5.54 24.80
N TYR A 31 16.17 -6.12 23.80
CA TYR A 31 14.71 -6.14 23.71
C TYR A 31 14.16 -7.52 24.05
N LYS A 32 13.16 -7.55 24.94
CA LYS A 32 12.38 -8.76 25.21
C LYS A 32 11.26 -8.89 24.17
N GLN A 33 11.08 -10.09 23.63
CA GLN A 33 9.98 -10.36 22.70
C GLN A 33 8.62 -10.31 23.42
N GLU A 34 7.87 -9.23 23.20
CA GLU A 34 6.54 -9.03 23.81
C GLU A 34 5.38 -9.40 22.85
N LEU A 35 5.64 -9.54 21.53
CA LEU A 35 4.65 -9.93 20.52
C LEU A 35 4.78 -11.42 20.15
N LYS A 36 3.65 -12.12 20.08
CA LYS A 36 3.59 -13.52 19.62
C LYS A 36 3.69 -13.58 18.09
N ARG A 37 4.67 -14.36 17.59
CA ARG A 37 4.87 -14.65 16.17
C ARG A 37 3.90 -15.75 15.71
N ASP A 38 2.63 -15.38 15.52
CA ASP A 38 1.55 -16.33 15.15
C ASP A 38 1.24 -16.34 13.64
N TRP A 39 1.96 -15.57 12.82
CA TRP A 39 1.63 -15.31 11.41
C TRP A 39 2.61 -16.04 10.48
N GLY A 40 2.12 -17.10 9.82
CA GLY A 40 2.90 -17.84 8.83
C GLY A 40 3.08 -17.09 7.50
N LEU A 41 3.93 -17.63 6.63
CA LEU A 41 4.33 -17.00 5.36
C LEU A 41 3.15 -16.64 4.44
N MET A 42 2.14 -17.52 4.35
CA MET A 42 0.94 -17.24 3.55
C MET A 42 0.10 -16.09 4.13
N HIS A 43 0.09 -15.95 5.45
CA HIS A 43 -0.62 -14.85 6.11
C HIS A 43 0.10 -13.53 5.85
N ASN A 44 1.43 -13.51 5.96
CA ASN A 44 2.26 -12.35 5.64
C ASN A 44 2.12 -11.93 4.17
N PHE A 45 2.16 -12.89 3.23
CA PHE A 45 1.90 -12.62 1.82
C PHE A 45 0.52 -12.00 1.59
N GLY A 46 -0.51 -12.56 2.24
CA GLY A 46 -1.87 -12.04 2.20
C GLY A 46 -1.96 -10.59 2.68
N ILE A 47 -1.37 -10.26 3.83
CA ILE A 47 -1.33 -8.87 4.30
C ILE A 47 -0.66 -7.96 3.28
N SER A 48 0.53 -8.32 2.81
CA SER A 48 1.28 -7.49 1.86
C SER A 48 0.46 -7.24 0.59
N PHE A 49 -0.22 -8.26 0.09
CA PHE A 49 -1.13 -8.12 -1.05
C PHE A 49 -2.35 -7.24 -0.72
N SER A 50 -2.89 -7.31 0.49
CA SER A 50 -4.01 -6.46 0.91
C SER A 50 -3.61 -4.99 1.10
N ILE A 51 -2.35 -4.73 1.47
CA ILE A 51 -1.78 -3.38 1.57
C ILE A 51 -1.58 -2.81 0.16
N ILE A 52 -1.02 -3.61 -0.76
CA ILE A 52 -0.83 -3.24 -2.17
C ILE A 52 -2.16 -3.36 -2.91
N SER A 53 -3.04 -2.37 -2.73
CA SER A 53 -4.40 -2.40 -3.26
C SER A 53 -4.48 -1.95 -4.72
N VAL A 54 -4.30 -2.90 -5.65
CA VAL A 54 -4.36 -2.65 -7.10
C VAL A 54 -5.69 -2.05 -7.55
N ILE A 55 -6.81 -2.62 -7.07
CA ILE A 55 -8.15 -2.14 -7.43
C ILE A 55 -8.32 -0.69 -7.00
N THR A 56 -8.00 -0.37 -5.75
CA THR A 56 -8.27 0.95 -5.19
C THR A 56 -7.36 2.00 -5.84
N GLY A 57 -6.07 1.72 -5.97
CA GLY A 57 -5.12 2.66 -6.58
C GLY A 57 -5.47 2.99 -8.03
N ILE A 58 -5.71 1.96 -8.85
CA ILE A 58 -6.02 2.16 -10.27
C ILE A 58 -7.38 2.83 -10.44
N THR A 59 -8.44 2.38 -9.74
CA THR A 59 -9.78 2.94 -9.96
C THR A 59 -9.92 4.38 -9.50
N THR A 60 -9.26 4.77 -8.41
CA THR A 60 -9.32 6.15 -7.89
C THR A 60 -8.52 7.14 -8.75
N LEU A 61 -7.41 6.70 -9.34
CA LEU A 61 -6.52 7.55 -10.14
C LEU A 61 -6.56 7.25 -11.65
N PHE A 62 -7.50 6.44 -12.12
CA PHE A 62 -7.56 6.03 -13.53
C PHE A 62 -7.63 7.25 -14.47
N SER A 63 -8.51 8.20 -14.13
CA SER A 63 -8.67 9.45 -14.89
C SER A 63 -7.40 10.29 -14.84
N TYR A 64 -6.74 10.37 -13.68
CA TYR A 64 -5.48 11.09 -13.53
C TYR A 64 -4.41 10.51 -14.45
N GLY A 65 -4.17 9.19 -14.40
CA GLY A 65 -3.18 8.51 -15.25
C GLY A 65 -3.49 8.66 -16.75
N LEU A 66 -4.77 8.58 -17.12
CA LEU A 66 -5.18 8.80 -18.51
C LEU A 66 -4.84 10.20 -19.00
N ASN A 67 -5.05 11.23 -18.17
CA ASN A 67 -4.75 12.62 -18.53
C ASN A 67 -3.26 12.98 -18.41
N THR A 68 -2.47 12.21 -17.67
CA THR A 68 -1.05 12.50 -17.38
C THR A 68 -0.14 11.48 -18.07
N GLY A 69 -0.22 11.38 -19.40
CA GLY A 69 0.65 10.52 -20.21
C GLY A 69 -0.09 9.35 -20.86
N GLY A 70 -1.33 9.07 -20.46
CA GLY A 70 -2.20 8.13 -21.17
C GLY A 70 -1.80 6.66 -21.01
N PRO A 71 -2.35 5.77 -21.88
CA PRO A 71 -2.18 4.33 -21.77
C PRO A 71 -0.71 3.88 -21.75
N ALA A 72 0.16 4.54 -22.52
CA ALA A 72 1.58 4.20 -22.58
C ALA A 72 2.26 4.39 -21.22
N VAL A 73 2.07 5.56 -20.60
CA VAL A 73 2.66 5.85 -19.28
C VAL A 73 2.02 5.00 -18.20
N MET A 74 0.70 4.79 -18.24
CA MET A 74 0.02 3.91 -17.27
C MET A 74 0.55 2.47 -17.34
N SER A 75 0.82 1.94 -18.53
CA SER A 75 1.25 0.54 -18.72
C SER A 75 2.75 0.37 -18.46
N VAL A 76 3.59 1.17 -19.12
CA VAL A 76 5.06 1.10 -18.99
C VAL A 76 5.51 1.62 -17.64
N GLY A 77 4.90 2.70 -17.15
CA GLY A 77 5.18 3.28 -15.84
C GLY A 77 4.92 2.28 -14.72
N TRP A 78 3.90 1.44 -14.83
CA TRP A 78 3.66 0.35 -13.88
C TRP A 78 4.84 -0.62 -13.78
N ILE A 79 5.38 -1.07 -14.92
CA ILE A 79 6.53 -2.00 -14.95
C ILE A 79 7.77 -1.34 -14.35
N VAL A 80 8.04 -0.10 -14.75
CA VAL A 80 9.21 0.67 -14.30
C VAL A 80 9.14 0.94 -12.80
N VAL A 81 8.02 1.44 -12.30
CA VAL A 81 7.82 1.70 -10.86
C VAL A 81 7.90 0.40 -10.07
N SER A 82 7.29 -0.69 -10.54
CA SER A 82 7.37 -2.01 -9.88
C SER A 82 8.82 -2.46 -9.70
N PHE A 83 9.66 -2.30 -10.72
CA PHE A 83 11.07 -2.69 -10.66
C PHE A 83 11.83 -1.92 -9.57
N PHE A 84 11.68 -0.59 -9.52
CA PHE A 84 12.35 0.22 -8.50
C PHE A 84 11.79 -0.02 -7.10
N THR A 85 10.47 -0.17 -6.96
CA THR A 85 9.83 -0.52 -5.68
C THR A 85 10.32 -1.88 -5.19
N PHE A 86 10.49 -2.86 -6.08
CA PHE A 86 11.03 -4.17 -5.74
C PHE A 86 12.48 -4.07 -5.25
N ALA A 87 13.33 -3.27 -5.90
CA ALA A 87 14.70 -3.03 -5.43
C ALA A 87 14.74 -2.42 -4.02
N VAL A 88 13.86 -1.46 -3.73
CA VAL A 88 13.72 -0.89 -2.37
C VAL A 88 13.24 -1.95 -1.39
N ALA A 89 12.24 -2.75 -1.76
CA ALA A 89 11.71 -3.83 -0.91
C ALA A 89 12.78 -4.87 -0.55
N LEU A 90 13.67 -5.22 -1.50
CA LEU A 90 14.79 -6.13 -1.23
C LEU A 90 15.77 -5.54 -0.21
N GLY A 91 16.12 -4.25 -0.32
CA GLY A 91 16.98 -3.59 0.66
C GLY A 91 16.34 -3.54 2.06
N MET A 92 15.03 -3.30 2.14
CA MET A 92 14.29 -3.34 3.40
C MET A 92 14.20 -4.76 3.99
N ALA A 93 14.09 -5.78 3.14
CA ALA A 93 14.06 -7.18 3.55
C ALA A 93 15.39 -7.61 4.19
N GLU A 94 16.52 -7.17 3.64
CA GLU A 94 17.85 -7.42 4.22
C GLU A 94 17.97 -6.80 5.62
N ILE A 95 17.54 -5.55 5.79
CA ILE A 95 17.56 -4.87 7.10
C ILE A 95 16.66 -5.57 8.11
N VAL A 96 15.42 -5.93 7.73
CA VAL A 96 14.49 -6.65 8.61
C VAL A 96 15.04 -8.01 9.03
N SER A 97 15.73 -8.71 8.13
CA SER A 97 16.31 -10.03 8.42
C SER A 97 17.47 -9.98 9.43
N ALA A 98 18.20 -8.86 9.50
CA ALA A 98 19.31 -8.67 10.43
C ALA A 98 18.91 -7.90 11.70
N ILE A 99 17.83 -7.12 11.67
CA ILE A 99 17.38 -6.27 12.77
C ILE A 99 15.85 -6.40 12.92
N PRO A 100 15.36 -7.55 13.43
CA PRO A 100 13.93 -7.84 13.53
C PRO A 100 13.26 -7.14 14.72
N THR A 101 13.46 -5.82 14.87
CA THR A 101 12.92 -5.02 15.99
C THR A 101 11.58 -4.37 15.64
N SER A 102 10.74 -4.15 16.64
CA SER A 102 9.43 -3.49 16.50
C SER A 102 9.52 -1.99 16.22
N GLY A 103 10.71 -1.39 16.33
CA GLY A 103 10.97 0.03 16.10
C GLY A 103 10.99 0.44 14.63
N GLY A 104 10.99 -0.51 13.69
CA GLY A 104 10.82 -0.22 12.26
C GLY A 104 11.82 0.79 11.68
N PRO A 105 11.43 1.61 10.68
CA PRO A 105 12.36 2.43 9.89
C PRO A 105 13.18 3.45 10.68
N TYR A 106 12.62 4.09 11.71
CA TYR A 106 13.33 5.10 12.47
C TYR A 106 14.41 4.47 13.37
N PHE A 107 14.17 3.26 13.85
CA PHE A 107 15.14 2.50 14.63
C PHE A 107 16.28 2.02 13.73
N TRP A 108 15.96 1.47 12.56
CA TRP A 108 16.97 1.07 11.57
C TRP A 108 17.84 2.25 11.14
N ALA A 109 17.25 3.43 10.93
CA ALA A 109 17.99 4.65 10.62
C ALA A 109 18.94 5.08 11.75
N ALA A 110 18.53 4.92 13.01
CA ALA A 110 19.38 5.22 14.16
C ALA A 110 20.58 4.25 14.25
N MET A 111 20.33 2.97 13.98
CA MET A 111 21.33 1.90 14.12
C MET A 111 22.38 1.92 13.01
N LEU A 112 21.96 2.22 11.77
CA LEU A 112 22.85 2.21 10.60
C LEU A 112 23.64 3.51 10.44
N ALA A 113 23.14 4.62 10.98
CA ALA A 113 23.80 5.91 10.87
C ALA A 113 25.01 6.02 11.82
N PRO A 114 26.08 6.75 11.43
CA PRO A 114 27.19 7.03 12.33
C PRO A 114 26.72 7.66 13.64
N PRO A 115 27.38 7.41 14.80
CA PRO A 115 26.91 7.87 16.11
C PRO A 115 26.59 9.37 16.19
N LYS A 116 27.34 10.19 15.45
CA LYS A 116 27.14 11.64 15.35
C LYS A 116 25.81 12.05 14.70
N HIS A 117 25.30 11.25 13.76
CA HIS A 117 24.09 11.56 12.98
C HIS A 117 22.90 10.66 13.32
N SER A 118 23.11 9.61 14.13
CA SER A 118 22.09 8.64 14.54
C SER A 118 20.77 9.28 14.99
N ALA A 119 20.83 10.24 15.93
CA ALA A 119 19.63 10.92 16.42
C ALA A 119 18.90 11.73 15.33
N LEU A 120 19.66 12.43 14.47
CA LEU A 120 19.07 13.23 13.39
C LEU A 120 18.43 12.34 12.31
N SER A 121 19.12 11.29 11.88
CA SER A 121 18.61 10.32 10.91
C SER A 121 17.35 9.64 11.42
N SER A 122 17.34 9.20 12.68
CA SER A 122 16.15 8.62 13.32
C SER A 122 14.98 9.60 13.37
N TRP A 123 15.25 10.85 13.78
CA TRP A 123 14.24 11.90 13.86
C TRP A 123 13.61 12.21 12.49
N LEU A 124 14.44 12.41 11.47
CA LEU A 124 13.96 12.67 10.11
C LEU A 124 13.13 11.49 9.58
N THR A 125 13.64 10.26 9.71
CA THR A 125 12.90 9.06 9.26
C THR A 125 11.57 8.91 10.00
N GLY A 126 11.53 9.19 11.31
CA GLY A 126 10.29 9.18 12.08
C GLY A 126 9.27 10.20 11.57
N TRP A 127 9.68 11.44 11.30
CA TRP A 127 8.79 12.47 10.77
C TRP A 127 8.30 12.16 9.35
N PHE A 128 9.18 11.69 8.46
CA PHE A 128 8.77 11.29 7.11
C PHE A 128 7.80 10.10 7.15
N ASN A 129 8.02 9.14 8.05
CA ASN A 129 7.10 8.02 8.24
C ASN A 129 5.73 8.51 8.74
N LEU A 130 5.69 9.39 9.74
CA LEU A 130 4.44 9.96 10.26
C LEU A 130 3.68 10.75 9.18
N LEU A 131 4.37 11.64 8.46
CA LEU A 131 3.76 12.43 7.38
C LEU A 131 3.24 11.54 6.26
N GLY A 132 3.98 10.49 5.89
CA GLY A 132 3.54 9.48 4.93
C GLY A 132 2.26 8.79 5.40
N GLN A 133 2.21 8.31 6.64
CA GLN A 133 1.02 7.65 7.20
C GLN A 133 -0.22 8.56 7.22
N VAL A 134 -0.04 9.84 7.57
CA VAL A 134 -1.12 10.83 7.51
C VAL A 134 -1.59 11.05 6.08
N ALA A 135 -0.66 11.24 5.14
CA ALA A 135 -0.98 11.45 3.73
C ALA A 135 -1.72 10.26 3.11
N VAL A 136 -1.25 9.03 3.35
CA VAL A 136 -1.89 7.79 2.90
C VAL A 136 -3.31 7.68 3.43
N THR A 137 -3.47 7.84 4.75
CA THR A 137 -4.76 7.70 5.41
C THR A 137 -5.76 8.71 4.85
N THR A 138 -5.34 9.96 4.67
CA THR A 138 -6.14 11.01 4.04
C THR A 138 -6.47 10.68 2.59
N GLY A 139 -5.49 10.30 1.78
CA GLY A 139 -5.68 10.01 0.35
C GLY A 139 -6.66 8.86 0.11
N ILE A 140 -6.43 7.73 0.77
CA ILE A 140 -7.28 6.53 0.62
C ILE A 140 -8.69 6.79 1.13
N THR A 141 -8.83 7.45 2.29
CA THR A 141 -10.16 7.75 2.85
C THR A 141 -10.92 8.74 1.98
N PHE A 142 -10.24 9.70 1.36
CA PHE A 142 -10.85 10.63 0.40
C PHE A 142 -11.28 9.92 -0.88
N GLY A 143 -10.45 9.03 -1.42
CA GLY A 143 -10.81 8.17 -2.56
C GLY A 143 -12.05 7.32 -2.27
N CYS A 144 -12.12 6.71 -1.07
CA CYS A 144 -13.28 5.96 -0.61
C CYS A 144 -14.54 6.83 -0.52
N ALA A 145 -14.44 8.04 0.05
CA ALA A 145 -15.55 8.99 0.10
C ALA A 145 -16.06 9.36 -1.30
N GLY A 146 -15.15 9.56 -2.26
CA GLY A 146 -15.48 9.79 -3.67
C GLY A 146 -16.21 8.61 -4.32
N LEU A 147 -15.78 7.38 -4.05
CA LEU A 147 -16.44 6.18 -4.54
C LEU A 147 -17.86 6.02 -3.94
N ILE A 148 -18.02 6.22 -2.63
CA ILE A 148 -19.35 6.19 -1.97
C ILE A 148 -20.26 7.26 -2.57
N SER A 149 -19.75 8.49 -2.73
CA SER A 149 -20.48 9.60 -3.34
C SER A 149 -20.91 9.28 -4.77
N THR A 150 -20.05 8.63 -5.56
CA THR A 150 -20.35 8.18 -6.93
C THR A 150 -21.41 7.08 -6.93
N VAL A 151 -21.28 6.06 -6.08
CA VAL A 151 -22.27 4.98 -5.97
C VAL A 151 -23.63 5.52 -5.54
N ALA A 152 -23.67 6.51 -4.65
CA ALA A 152 -24.91 7.15 -4.24
C ALA A 152 -25.66 7.83 -5.41
N THR A 153 -24.98 8.22 -6.50
CA THR A 153 -25.65 8.76 -7.71
C THR A 153 -26.40 7.69 -8.52
N VAL A 154 -26.04 6.41 -8.36
CA VAL A 154 -26.58 5.34 -9.20
C VAL A 154 -28.06 5.15 -8.87
N LYS A 155 -28.94 5.46 -9.82
CA LYS A 155 -30.40 5.35 -9.69
C LYS A 155 -30.99 6.16 -8.52
N SER A 156 -30.39 7.29 -8.17
CA SER A 156 -30.91 8.19 -7.14
C SER A 156 -30.84 9.66 -7.58
N SER A 157 -31.52 10.55 -6.84
CA SER A 157 -31.44 12.01 -7.02
C SER A 157 -30.29 12.65 -6.23
N TYR A 158 -29.32 11.86 -5.78
CA TYR A 158 -28.16 12.36 -5.04
C TYR A 158 -27.21 13.11 -5.98
N GLU A 159 -27.01 14.38 -5.66
CA GLU A 159 -25.96 15.19 -6.29
C GLU A 159 -24.70 15.23 -5.42
N PRO A 160 -23.55 14.73 -5.92
CA PRO A 160 -22.25 14.87 -5.28
C PRO A 160 -21.87 16.34 -5.21
N THR A 161 -21.74 16.89 -4.00
CA THR A 161 -21.17 18.23 -3.78
C THR A 161 -19.92 18.11 -2.93
N ALA A 162 -18.99 19.06 -3.06
CA ALA A 162 -17.76 19.06 -2.27
C ALA A 162 -18.05 18.96 -0.75
N ALA A 163 -19.05 19.71 -0.26
CA ALA A 163 -19.45 19.66 1.14
C ALA A 163 -19.97 18.27 1.57
N LYS A 164 -20.77 17.60 0.74
CA LYS A 164 -21.28 16.26 1.04
C LYS A 164 -20.15 15.22 1.03
N THR A 165 -19.23 15.29 0.05
CA THR A 165 -18.08 14.39 -0.01
C THR A 165 -17.15 14.58 1.20
N VAL A 166 -16.91 15.82 1.62
CA VAL A 166 -16.15 16.12 2.85
C VAL A 166 -16.88 15.61 4.10
N GLY A 167 -18.21 15.69 4.14
CA GLY A 167 -19.01 15.10 5.22
C GLY A 167 -18.86 13.57 5.31
N ILE A 168 -18.94 12.87 4.18
CA ILE A 168 -18.70 11.42 4.10
C ILE A 168 -17.28 11.08 4.54
N TYR A 169 -16.30 11.84 4.05
CA TYR A 169 -14.89 11.69 4.43
C TYR A 169 -14.66 11.83 5.94
N ALA A 170 -15.24 12.87 6.57
CA ALA A 170 -15.14 13.06 8.01
C ALA A 170 -15.77 11.90 8.80
N ALA A 171 -16.94 11.43 8.36
CA ALA A 171 -17.59 10.27 8.98
C ALA A 171 -16.75 8.99 8.86
N LEU A 172 -16.10 8.76 7.70
CA LEU A 172 -15.19 7.65 7.51
C LEU A 172 -13.98 7.72 8.44
N LEU A 173 -13.33 8.88 8.56
CA LEU A 173 -12.19 9.05 9.47
C LEU A 173 -12.56 8.74 10.93
N VAL A 174 -13.71 9.25 11.40
CA VAL A 174 -14.21 8.95 12.74
C VAL A 174 -14.46 7.45 12.90
N SER A 175 -15.07 6.80 11.89
CA SER A 175 -15.31 5.36 11.91
C SER A 175 -14.02 4.54 11.98
N HIS A 176 -13.00 4.91 11.19
CA HIS A 176 -11.69 4.29 11.20
C HIS A 176 -11.03 4.46 12.57
N GLY A 177 -11.09 5.66 13.17
CA GLY A 177 -10.55 5.92 14.51
C GLY A 177 -11.21 5.07 15.59
N ILE A 178 -12.55 4.92 15.54
CA ILE A 178 -13.30 4.06 16.48
C ILE A 178 -12.88 2.60 16.32
N VAL A 179 -12.86 2.09 15.09
CA VAL A 179 -12.47 0.69 14.81
C VAL A 179 -11.02 0.43 15.21
N ASN A 180 -10.12 1.37 14.95
CA ASN A 180 -8.71 1.25 15.32
C ASN A 180 -8.51 1.26 16.85
N THR A 181 -9.35 2.00 17.60
CA THR A 181 -9.24 2.11 19.06
C THR A 181 -9.89 0.92 19.77
N PHE A 182 -11.09 0.52 19.35
CA PHE A 182 -11.92 -0.45 20.10
C PHE A 182 -12.10 -1.79 19.38
N GLY A 183 -11.78 -1.86 18.09
CA GLY A 183 -12.13 -2.95 17.19
C GLY A 183 -10.96 -3.86 16.79
N VAL A 184 -9.91 -4.01 17.60
CA VAL A 184 -8.71 -4.80 17.23
C VAL A 184 -9.05 -6.23 16.78
N LYS A 185 -10.08 -6.86 17.37
CA LYS A 185 -10.58 -8.18 16.92
C LYS A 185 -11.31 -8.13 15.57
N VAL A 186 -12.03 -7.03 15.29
CA VAL A 186 -12.70 -6.77 14.00
C VAL A 186 -11.66 -6.59 12.89
N LEU A 187 -10.53 -5.95 13.21
CA LEU A 187 -9.43 -5.70 12.28
C LEU A 187 -8.90 -6.98 11.64
N ARG A 188 -8.80 -8.07 12.41
CA ARG A 188 -8.40 -9.39 11.89
C ARG A 188 -9.38 -9.92 10.82
N TYR A 189 -10.68 -9.78 11.03
CA TYR A 189 -11.69 -10.22 10.06
C TYR A 189 -11.71 -9.33 8.81
N LEU A 190 -11.55 -8.02 8.99
CA LEU A 190 -11.43 -7.07 7.87
C LEU A 190 -10.21 -7.40 7.00
N ASN A 191 -9.07 -7.72 7.61
CA ASN A 191 -7.86 -8.06 6.88
C ASN A 191 -8.04 -9.33 6.02
N ASN A 192 -8.56 -10.41 6.59
CA ASN A 192 -8.81 -11.65 5.85
C ASN A 192 -9.84 -11.46 4.72
N THR A 193 -10.88 -10.67 4.98
CA THR A 193 -11.89 -10.34 3.97
C THR A 193 -11.29 -9.48 2.86
N SER A 194 -10.42 -8.54 3.21
CA SER A 194 -9.71 -7.66 2.27
C SER A 194 -8.91 -8.48 1.27
N ILE A 195 -8.14 -9.49 1.73
CA ILE A 195 -7.36 -10.37 0.84
C ILE A 195 -8.25 -11.03 -0.21
N LEU A 196 -9.39 -11.58 0.23
CA LEU A 196 -10.33 -12.26 -0.66
C LEU A 196 -10.99 -11.27 -1.64
N LEU A 197 -11.45 -10.12 -1.15
CA LEU A 197 -12.09 -9.10 -2.00
C LEU A 197 -11.13 -8.53 -3.04
N HIS A 198 -9.86 -8.29 -2.69
CA HIS A 198 -8.86 -7.82 -3.64
C HIS A 198 -8.54 -8.90 -4.68
N SER A 199 -8.30 -10.13 -4.25
CA SER A 199 -7.94 -11.23 -5.17
C SER A 199 -9.06 -11.52 -6.15
N VAL A 200 -10.29 -11.64 -5.64
CA VAL A 200 -11.49 -11.89 -6.46
C VAL A 200 -11.84 -10.66 -7.28
N GLY A 201 -11.78 -9.47 -6.71
CA GLY A 201 -12.16 -8.22 -7.38
C GLY A 201 -11.27 -7.88 -8.57
N VAL A 202 -9.93 -8.00 -8.44
CA VAL A 202 -9.00 -7.77 -9.56
C VAL A 202 -9.30 -8.76 -10.67
N THR A 203 -9.41 -10.05 -10.32
CA THR A 203 -9.66 -11.13 -11.28
C THR A 203 -11.00 -10.93 -11.99
N ALA A 204 -12.06 -10.59 -11.25
CA ALA A 204 -13.38 -10.36 -11.79
C ALA A 204 -13.41 -9.15 -12.74
N ILE A 205 -12.76 -8.04 -12.38
CA ILE A 205 -12.67 -6.86 -13.26
C ILE A 205 -11.90 -7.21 -14.54
N ALA A 206 -10.74 -7.86 -14.43
CA ALA A 206 -9.93 -8.25 -15.58
C ALA A 206 -10.70 -9.14 -16.56
N ILE A 207 -11.37 -10.19 -16.05
CA ILE A 207 -12.19 -11.09 -16.87
C ILE A 207 -13.40 -10.36 -17.46
N SER A 208 -14.10 -9.55 -16.66
CA SER A 208 -15.31 -8.86 -17.11
C SER A 208 -15.02 -7.86 -18.22
N VAL A 209 -13.96 -7.07 -18.07
CA VAL A 209 -13.53 -6.11 -19.10
C VAL A 209 -13.13 -6.84 -20.38
N LEU A 210 -12.34 -7.91 -20.28
CA LEU A 210 -11.93 -8.69 -21.45
C LEU A 210 -13.11 -9.37 -22.15
N ALA A 211 -14.05 -9.95 -21.39
CA ALA A 211 -15.18 -10.68 -21.95
C ALA A 211 -16.28 -9.78 -22.52
N LYS A 212 -16.42 -8.54 -22.03
CA LYS A 212 -17.47 -7.59 -22.45
C LYS A 212 -16.97 -6.48 -23.35
N ALA A 213 -15.66 -6.34 -23.57
CA ALA A 213 -15.11 -5.34 -24.46
C ALA A 213 -15.65 -5.56 -25.90
N PRO A 214 -16.35 -4.58 -26.49
CA PRO A 214 -16.86 -4.72 -27.85
C PRO A 214 -15.73 -4.72 -28.89
N THR A 215 -14.58 -4.12 -28.57
CA THR A 215 -13.38 -4.07 -29.42
C THR A 215 -12.12 -4.11 -28.56
N HIS A 216 -11.03 -4.63 -29.13
CA HIS A 216 -9.72 -4.65 -28.49
C HIS A 216 -8.80 -3.62 -29.13
N GLN A 217 -8.09 -2.85 -28.30
CA GLN A 217 -7.11 -1.89 -28.77
C GLN A 217 -5.82 -2.61 -29.21
N PRO A 218 -5.15 -2.15 -30.29
CA PRO A 218 -3.87 -2.71 -30.70
C PRO A 218 -2.79 -2.42 -29.65
N ALA A 219 -1.74 -3.25 -29.61
CA ALA A 219 -0.64 -3.09 -28.66
C ALA A 219 0.02 -1.70 -28.76
N SER A 220 0.10 -1.09 -29.94
CA SER A 220 0.60 0.28 -30.13
C SER A 220 -0.24 1.32 -29.39
N ALA A 221 -1.57 1.16 -29.34
CA ALA A 221 -2.44 2.06 -28.60
C ALA A 221 -2.25 1.94 -27.08
N VAL A 222 -1.83 0.78 -26.58
CA VAL A 222 -1.57 0.55 -25.15
C VAL A 222 -0.16 1.00 -24.76
N PHE A 223 0.86 0.64 -25.53
CA PHE A 223 2.26 0.85 -25.15
C PHE A 223 2.92 2.09 -25.74
N GLN A 224 2.35 2.70 -26.79
CA GLN A 224 2.97 3.84 -27.49
C GLN A 224 2.12 5.10 -27.49
N LYS A 225 0.82 5.01 -27.18
CA LYS A 225 -0.05 6.19 -27.16
C LYS A 225 0.19 7.03 -25.92
N PHE A 226 0.90 8.13 -26.11
CA PHE A 226 1.04 9.20 -25.14
C PHE A 226 -0.14 10.19 -25.27
N TYR A 227 -0.72 10.60 -24.15
CA TYR A 227 -1.78 11.61 -24.10
C TYR A 227 -1.47 12.64 -23.02
N ASP A 228 -1.52 13.92 -23.39
CA ASP A 228 -1.38 15.03 -22.45
C ASP A 228 -2.72 15.79 -22.35
N GLY A 229 -3.45 15.54 -21.25
CA GLY A 229 -4.66 16.25 -20.87
C GLY A 229 -4.44 17.21 -19.70
N THR A 230 -3.21 17.70 -19.50
CA THR A 230 -2.85 18.53 -18.34
C THR A 230 -3.02 20.04 -18.54
N ALA A 231 -3.54 20.46 -19.69
CA ALA A 231 -3.87 21.86 -19.96
C ALA A 231 -4.99 22.34 -19.01
N ALA A 232 -4.84 23.55 -18.46
CA ALA A 232 -5.84 24.16 -17.58
C ALA A 232 -7.09 24.60 -18.35
N ASP A 233 -6.88 25.15 -19.55
CA ASP A 233 -7.91 25.56 -20.50
C ASP A 233 -7.66 24.92 -21.88
N PRO A 234 -8.70 24.72 -22.72
CA PRO A 234 -8.56 24.10 -24.04
C PRO A 234 -7.61 24.85 -24.98
N ASP A 235 -7.49 26.17 -24.80
CA ASP A 235 -6.66 27.05 -25.62
C ASP A 235 -5.21 27.17 -25.09
N GLU A 236 -4.93 26.57 -23.95
CA GLU A 236 -3.63 26.62 -23.30
C GLU A 236 -2.79 25.36 -23.57
N PRO A 237 -1.45 25.49 -23.71
CA PRO A 237 -0.60 24.32 -23.89
C PRO A 237 -0.56 23.48 -22.62
N GLY A 238 -0.62 22.15 -22.76
CA GLY A 238 -0.41 21.21 -21.66
C GLY A 238 1.04 21.21 -21.13
N TRP A 239 1.27 20.55 -19.99
CA TRP A 239 2.58 20.48 -19.35
C TRP A 239 3.63 19.73 -20.16
N SER A 240 3.23 18.92 -21.14
CA SER A 240 4.19 18.31 -22.07
C SER A 240 4.90 19.36 -22.92
N ILE A 241 4.23 20.47 -23.21
CA ILE A 241 4.79 21.61 -23.94
C ILE A 241 5.42 22.62 -22.99
N ARG A 242 4.77 22.92 -21.85
CA ARG A 242 5.28 23.93 -20.89
C ARG A 242 6.56 23.50 -20.19
N ALA A 243 6.68 22.21 -19.87
CA ALA A 243 7.83 21.65 -19.19
C ALA A 243 8.52 20.60 -20.06
N SER A 244 7.95 19.41 -20.18
CA SER A 244 8.38 18.37 -21.12
C SER A 244 7.45 17.16 -21.09
N PRO A 245 7.42 16.33 -22.14
CA PRO A 245 6.72 15.04 -22.10
C PRO A 245 7.25 14.10 -21.01
N ALA A 246 8.55 14.18 -20.71
CA ALA A 246 9.17 13.40 -19.63
C ALA A 246 8.63 13.80 -18.25
N TYR A 247 8.43 15.10 -18.01
CA TYR A 247 7.81 15.60 -16.78
C TYR A 247 6.40 15.02 -16.61
N VAL A 248 5.56 15.09 -17.65
CA VAL A 248 4.21 14.53 -17.62
C VAL A 248 4.24 13.01 -17.41
N ALA A 249 5.19 12.30 -18.04
CA ALA A 249 5.36 10.86 -17.82
C ALA A 249 5.74 10.52 -16.37
N CYS A 250 6.62 11.31 -15.74
CA CYS A 250 6.94 11.17 -14.32
C CYS A 250 5.72 11.42 -13.42
N CYS A 251 4.91 12.44 -13.73
CA CYS A 251 3.65 12.70 -13.03
C CYS A 251 2.65 11.55 -13.20
N GLY A 252 2.48 11.03 -14.41
CA GLY A 252 1.61 9.87 -14.66
C GLY A 252 2.05 8.60 -13.95
N ALA A 253 3.36 8.40 -13.81
CA ALA A 253 3.90 7.28 -13.06
C ALA A 253 3.53 7.33 -11.56
N LEU A 254 3.14 8.50 -11.02
CA LEU A 254 2.63 8.62 -9.64
C LEU A 254 1.36 7.81 -9.42
N MET A 255 0.52 7.59 -10.45
CA MET A 255 -0.63 6.67 -10.35
C MET A 255 -0.17 5.26 -9.97
N SER A 256 0.90 4.78 -10.60
CA SER A 256 1.47 3.47 -10.33
C SER A 256 2.08 3.45 -8.93
N ASN A 257 2.82 4.49 -8.56
CA ASN A 257 3.43 4.61 -7.23
C ASN A 257 2.38 4.60 -6.10
N TYR A 258 1.34 5.44 -6.23
CA TYR A 258 0.22 5.49 -5.29
C TYR A 258 -0.43 4.11 -5.09
N THR A 259 -0.48 3.28 -6.13
CA THR A 259 -1.06 1.94 -6.00
C THR A 259 -0.20 0.99 -5.14
N PHE A 260 1.13 1.18 -5.13
CA PHE A 260 2.04 0.38 -4.33
C PHE A 260 2.19 0.88 -2.90
N VAL A 261 2.23 2.20 -2.69
CA VAL A 261 2.59 2.79 -1.39
C VAL A 261 1.49 3.65 -0.76
N GLY A 262 0.46 4.04 -1.51
CA GLY A 262 -0.70 4.80 -1.02
C GLY A 262 -0.52 6.33 -0.98
N TYR A 263 0.63 6.87 -1.38
CA TYR A 263 0.94 8.31 -1.41
C TYR A 263 2.05 8.63 -2.40
#